data_AF-A0A7K6TTW9-F1
#
_entry.id   AF-A0A7K6TTW9-F1
#
_cell.length_a   1.000
_cell.length_b   1.000
_cell.length_c   1.000
_cell.angle_alpha   90.00
_cell.angle_beta   90.00
_cell.angle_gamma   90.00
#
_symmetry.space_group_name_H-M   'P 1'
#
loop_
_entity.id
_entity.type
_entity.pdbx_description
1 polymer ?
#
loop_
_entity_poly.entity_id
_entity_poly.type
_entity_poly.pdbx_seq_one_letter_code
_entity_poly.pdbx_strand_id
1 'polypeptide(L)'
;KRDNIATHHLYQAWDPVPSLSPATTGALISHEKLLLQINTEREIGDMDYKLGQVSIHSIWLGNNITPLREEEWGEDEEDENDIPVPSSPPTSPINTRKHRAGVDIHSCSQFLLELYSQWILPSNPSKRTPVILISEVVRSVTFVMHLLMYGNTDFFLADKAVAEPVSRLLESTLRSTHMPSRIGALHGILYILECDLLDETAKQLIPIISEYLLSNLKGVAHCVNIHNQQHILVMCAAAFYLIENYPLDVGPEFSAGIIQMCGVMVSGSDESTPSIIYHCVLRGLERLLLSEQLSRLDSESLVKLSVDRVNVQSPHRAMAALGLMLTCMYTGKEKISPSRTTDANPAAPDSESVIVAMERVSVLFDRIRKGFPFEARVVARILPQFLDDFFPPQDVMNKVIGEFLSNQQPYPQFMATVVYKVFQTLHSTGQSSMVRDWVMLSLSNFTQRTPVAMAMWSLSCFFVSASTSQWISAMYP
;
A
#
# COMPACT_ATOMS: atom_id res chain seq x y z
N LYS A 1 -9.56 8.87 8.85
CA LYS A 1 -10.92 9.02 9.40
C LYS A 1 -11.45 7.70 9.95
N ARG A 2 -12.63 7.68 10.59
CA ARG A 2 -13.31 6.47 11.11
C ARG A 2 -14.77 6.42 10.60
N ASP A 3 -14.99 6.72 9.33
CA ASP A 3 -16.34 6.99 8.80
C ASP A 3 -17.24 5.74 8.82
N ASN A 4 -16.63 4.56 8.74
CA ASN A 4 -17.29 3.26 8.82
C ASN A 4 -17.30 2.62 10.22
N ILE A 5 -16.87 3.35 11.27
CA ILE A 5 -16.75 2.79 12.62
C ILE A 5 -17.41 3.71 13.65
N ALA A 6 -18.59 3.31 14.13
CA ALA A 6 -19.37 4.08 15.11
C ALA A 6 -18.85 3.96 16.55
N THR A 7 -18.20 2.84 16.90
CA THR A 7 -17.79 2.57 18.29
C THR A 7 -16.36 3.01 18.59
N HIS A 8 -16.02 3.17 19.86
CA HIS A 8 -14.71 3.66 20.28
C HIS A 8 -13.58 2.59 20.25
N HIS A 9 -13.91 1.30 20.05
CA HIS A 9 -12.93 0.20 20.09
C HIS A 9 -11.81 0.37 19.04
N LEU A 10 -10.58 -0.02 19.37
CA LEU A 10 -9.39 0.31 18.56
C LEU A 10 -9.23 -0.55 17.30
N TYR A 11 -9.40 -1.87 17.41
CA TYR A 11 -9.12 -2.82 16.34
C TYR A 11 -10.39 -3.13 15.54
N GLN A 12 -10.87 -2.14 14.80
CA GLN A 12 -12.10 -2.21 13.99
C GLN A 12 -11.89 -1.74 12.55
N ALA A 13 -10.64 -1.64 12.10
CA ALA A 13 -10.37 -1.32 10.70
C ALA A 13 -10.94 -2.41 9.79
N TRP A 14 -11.77 -2.00 8.85
CA TRP A 14 -12.32 -2.85 7.79
C TRP A 14 -12.48 -2.00 6.53
N ASP A 15 -12.36 -2.61 5.37
CA ASP A 15 -12.53 -1.93 4.08
C ASP A 15 -13.70 -2.54 3.31
N PRO A 16 -14.50 -1.72 2.61
CA PRO A 16 -15.65 -2.19 1.84
C PRO A 16 -15.24 -2.81 0.49
N VAL A 17 -14.27 -3.73 0.51
CA VAL A 17 -13.77 -4.42 -0.69
C VAL A 17 -14.34 -5.85 -0.73
N PRO A 18 -15.32 -6.13 -1.61
CA PRO A 18 -15.85 -7.48 -1.76
C PRO A 18 -14.88 -8.37 -2.52
N SER A 19 -14.84 -9.65 -2.16
CA SER A 19 -14.16 -10.66 -2.96
C SER A 19 -14.97 -10.95 -4.23
N LEU A 20 -14.27 -10.91 -5.36
CA LEU A 20 -14.81 -11.26 -6.69
C LEU A 20 -14.47 -12.70 -7.08
N SER A 21 -13.78 -13.46 -6.22
CA SER A 21 -13.45 -14.85 -6.51
C SER A 21 -14.72 -15.72 -6.54
N PRO A 22 -14.78 -16.77 -7.39
CA PRO A 22 -15.97 -17.64 -7.48
C PRO A 22 -16.32 -18.30 -6.15
N ALA A 23 -15.32 -18.59 -5.31
CA ALA A 23 -15.49 -19.29 -4.04
C ALA A 23 -16.03 -18.42 -2.89
N THR A 24 -15.77 -17.11 -2.93
CA THR A 24 -16.14 -16.17 -1.85
C THR A 24 -16.86 -14.93 -2.36
N THR A 25 -17.53 -15.03 -3.51
CA THR A 25 -18.20 -13.89 -4.17
C THR A 25 -19.12 -13.17 -3.19
N GLY A 26 -18.86 -11.88 -2.97
CA GLY A 26 -19.69 -11.00 -2.13
C GLY A 26 -19.32 -10.96 -0.64
N ALA A 27 -18.40 -11.81 -0.16
CA ALA A 27 -17.83 -11.67 1.17
C ALA A 27 -16.79 -10.53 1.19
N LEU A 28 -16.73 -9.76 2.27
CA LEU A 28 -15.71 -8.72 2.43
C LEU A 28 -14.33 -9.34 2.68
N ILE A 29 -13.32 -8.84 1.98
CA ILE A 29 -11.92 -9.24 2.20
C ILE A 29 -11.46 -8.65 3.53
N SER A 30 -10.74 -9.44 4.33
CA SER A 30 -10.19 -8.95 5.61
C SER A 30 -9.15 -7.85 5.38
N HIS A 31 -9.16 -6.82 6.22
CA HIS A 31 -8.27 -5.65 6.14
C HIS A 31 -6.78 -6.03 6.05
N GLU A 32 -6.36 -7.06 6.79
CA GLU A 32 -4.98 -7.57 6.79
C GLU A 32 -4.51 -8.08 5.42
N LYS A 33 -5.43 -8.55 4.56
CA LYS A 33 -5.11 -9.02 3.20
C LYS A 33 -5.01 -7.88 2.19
N LEU A 34 -5.46 -6.67 2.56
CA LEU A 34 -5.48 -5.47 1.72
C LEU A 34 -4.37 -4.48 2.07
N LEU A 35 -3.31 -4.94 2.76
CA LEU A 35 -2.29 -4.12 3.44
C LEU A 35 -1.82 -2.90 2.64
N LEU A 36 -1.55 -3.05 1.33
CA LEU A 36 -1.15 -1.98 0.40
C LEU A 36 -2.00 -1.94 -0.88
N GLN A 37 -3.16 -2.60 -0.88
CA GLN A 37 -4.00 -2.74 -2.09
C GLN A 37 -4.95 -1.57 -2.31
N ILE A 38 -5.43 -0.91 -1.24
CA ILE A 38 -6.29 0.28 -1.36
C ILE A 38 -5.54 1.37 -2.12
N ASN A 39 -6.22 2.05 -3.04
CA ASN A 39 -5.62 3.11 -3.84
C ASN A 39 -4.94 4.19 -2.98
N THR A 40 -3.77 4.65 -3.42
CA THR A 40 -2.92 5.57 -2.67
C THR A 40 -3.52 6.98 -2.50
N GLU A 41 -4.34 7.43 -3.44
CA GLU A 41 -4.99 8.76 -3.41
C GLU A 41 -6.12 8.86 -2.37
N ARG A 42 -6.49 7.75 -1.72
CA ARG A 42 -7.54 7.73 -0.69
C ARG A 42 -6.96 8.02 0.69
N GLU A 43 -7.66 8.87 1.44
CA GLU A 43 -7.36 9.07 2.85
C GLU A 43 -7.70 7.79 3.63
N ILE A 44 -6.83 7.41 4.57
CA ILE A 44 -7.03 6.21 5.38
C ILE A 44 -8.36 6.30 6.15
N GLY A 45 -9.25 5.33 5.93
CA GLY A 45 -10.55 5.23 6.60
C GLY A 45 -11.61 6.24 6.12
N ASP A 46 -11.36 6.94 5.03
CA ASP A 46 -12.35 7.77 4.32
C ASP A 46 -13.19 6.91 3.39
N MET A 47 -14.50 6.98 3.57
CA MET A 47 -15.48 6.11 2.87
C MET A 47 -16.32 6.88 1.87
N ASP A 48 -16.05 8.18 1.70
CA ASP A 48 -16.70 8.99 0.68
C ASP A 48 -16.39 8.47 -0.71
N TYR A 49 -17.36 8.62 -1.61
CA TYR A 49 -17.14 8.28 -3.01
C TYR A 49 -16.03 9.15 -3.59
N LYS A 50 -15.08 8.50 -4.26
CA LYS A 50 -14.05 9.15 -5.08
C LYS A 50 -13.99 8.50 -6.45
N LEU A 51 -13.55 9.27 -7.45
CA LEU A 51 -13.20 8.73 -8.76
C LEU A 51 -12.12 7.64 -8.54
N GLY A 52 -12.29 6.48 -9.18
CA GLY A 52 -11.47 5.29 -8.92
C GLY A 52 -12.06 4.35 -7.86
N GLN A 53 -13.38 4.38 -7.60
CA GLN A 53 -14.04 3.49 -6.64
C GLN A 53 -14.05 2.03 -7.09
N VAL A 54 -14.20 1.81 -8.39
CA VAL A 54 -14.27 0.51 -9.03
C VAL A 54 -13.18 0.49 -10.08
N SER A 55 -12.26 -0.47 -9.97
CA SER A 55 -11.16 -0.64 -10.90
C SER A 55 -11.64 -1.33 -12.18
N ILE A 56 -10.96 -1.14 -13.30
CA ILE A 56 -11.28 -1.81 -14.56
C ILE A 56 -11.11 -3.33 -14.43
N HIS A 57 -10.07 -3.80 -13.74
CA HIS A 57 -9.90 -5.24 -13.50
C HIS A 57 -11.09 -5.85 -12.73
N SER A 58 -11.63 -5.11 -11.76
CA SER A 58 -12.79 -5.55 -11.00
C SER A 58 -14.06 -5.66 -11.86
N ILE A 59 -14.18 -4.81 -12.87
CA ILE A 59 -15.24 -4.86 -13.88
C ILE A 59 -15.09 -6.10 -14.75
N TRP A 60 -13.90 -6.37 -15.26
CA TRP A 60 -13.65 -7.54 -16.10
C TRP A 60 -13.91 -8.84 -15.37
N LEU A 61 -13.33 -8.98 -14.18
CA LEU A 61 -13.48 -10.18 -13.35
C LEU A 61 -14.93 -10.37 -12.85
N GLY A 62 -15.60 -9.27 -12.47
CA GLY A 62 -16.98 -9.31 -11.99
C GLY A 62 -18.00 -9.75 -13.05
N ASN A 63 -17.67 -9.54 -14.32
CA ASN A 63 -18.56 -9.80 -15.45
C ASN A 63 -18.10 -10.94 -16.36
N ASN A 64 -16.99 -11.61 -16.02
CA ASN A 64 -16.34 -12.60 -16.87
C ASN A 64 -16.04 -12.05 -18.29
N ILE A 65 -15.67 -10.77 -18.37
CA ILE A 65 -15.20 -10.16 -19.61
C ILE A 65 -13.71 -10.52 -19.72
N THR A 66 -13.37 -11.38 -20.66
CA THR A 66 -11.99 -11.60 -21.07
C THR A 66 -11.68 -10.57 -22.18
N PRO A 67 -10.80 -9.59 -21.93
CA PRO A 67 -10.34 -8.72 -23.01
C PRO A 67 -9.65 -9.58 -24.07
N LEU A 68 -10.32 -9.79 -25.21
CA LEU A 68 -9.74 -10.53 -26.34
C LEU A 68 -8.57 -9.70 -26.89
N ARG A 69 -7.39 -10.30 -26.98
CA ARG A 69 -6.19 -9.65 -27.53
C ARG A 69 -6.36 -9.52 -29.05
N GLU A 70 -5.83 -8.46 -29.68
CA GLU A 70 -5.86 -8.29 -31.15
C GLU A 70 -5.32 -9.52 -31.91
N GLU A 71 -4.46 -10.34 -31.28
CA GLU A 71 -3.92 -11.58 -31.85
C GLU A 71 -4.98 -12.67 -32.12
N GLU A 72 -6.13 -12.65 -31.46
CA GLU A 72 -7.23 -13.61 -31.68
C GLU A 72 -8.22 -13.17 -32.76
N TRP A 73 -8.04 -11.98 -33.35
CA TRP A 73 -8.90 -11.48 -34.43
C TRP A 73 -8.47 -11.99 -35.83
N GLY A 74 -7.35 -12.71 -35.91
CA GLY A 74 -6.68 -13.03 -37.17
C GLY A 74 -6.79 -14.48 -37.67
N GLU A 75 -7.45 -15.40 -36.95
CA GLU A 75 -7.40 -16.84 -37.29
C GLU A 75 -8.74 -17.47 -37.71
N ASP A 76 -9.84 -16.73 -37.84
CA ASP A 76 -11.16 -17.31 -38.19
C ASP A 76 -11.72 -16.86 -39.55
N GLU A 77 -10.87 -16.61 -40.54
CA GLU A 77 -11.29 -16.58 -41.95
C GLU A 77 -10.33 -17.39 -42.82
N GLU A 78 -10.38 -18.72 -42.70
CA GLU A 78 -10.14 -19.70 -43.79
C GLU A 78 -10.08 -21.12 -43.20
N ASP A 79 -11.24 -21.78 -43.05
CA ASP A 79 -11.45 -23.19 -43.42
C ASP A 79 -12.84 -23.68 -42.96
N GLU A 80 -13.82 -23.58 -43.87
CA GLU A 80 -15.00 -24.44 -43.83
C GLU A 80 -14.55 -25.91 -43.94
N ASN A 81 -14.64 -26.68 -42.85
CA ASN A 81 -14.86 -28.12 -42.93
C ASN A 81 -15.70 -28.60 -41.74
N ASP A 82 -16.88 -29.13 -42.07
CA ASP A 82 -17.88 -29.74 -41.18
C ASP A 82 -17.28 -30.70 -40.14
N ILE A 83 -17.26 -30.28 -38.88
CA ILE A 83 -17.18 -31.20 -37.72
C ILE A 83 -18.25 -30.76 -36.71
N PRO A 84 -19.20 -31.64 -36.32
CA PRO A 84 -20.24 -31.24 -35.38
C PRO A 84 -19.63 -31.11 -33.98
N VAL A 85 -19.57 -29.86 -33.50
CA VAL A 85 -19.15 -29.49 -32.15
C VAL A 85 -20.11 -30.14 -31.13
N PRO A 86 -19.63 -30.86 -30.10
CA PRO A 86 -20.51 -31.37 -29.05
C PRO A 86 -21.12 -30.18 -28.29
N SER A 87 -22.46 -30.18 -28.21
CA SER A 87 -23.26 -29.15 -27.55
C SER A 87 -22.71 -28.83 -26.16
N SER A 88 -22.23 -27.60 -25.99
CA SER A 88 -21.89 -27.04 -24.69
C SER A 88 -23.14 -27.10 -23.78
N PRO A 89 -22.98 -27.49 -22.49
CA PRO A 89 -24.11 -27.53 -21.57
C PRO A 89 -24.64 -26.10 -21.35
N PRO A 90 -25.94 -25.93 -21.11
CA PRO A 90 -26.56 -24.62 -21.02
C PRO A 90 -25.96 -23.84 -19.86
N THR A 91 -25.19 -22.79 -20.16
CA THR A 91 -24.70 -21.84 -19.19
C THR A 91 -25.86 -20.96 -18.72
N SER A 92 -26.46 -21.33 -17.60
CA SER A 92 -27.28 -20.47 -16.77
C SER A 92 -27.33 -21.07 -15.34
N PRO A 93 -27.12 -20.25 -14.30
CA PRO A 93 -27.96 -19.09 -14.08
C PRO A 93 -27.21 -17.76 -14.11
N ILE A 94 -27.47 -16.98 -15.17
CA ILE A 94 -27.11 -15.56 -15.36
C ILE A 94 -27.86 -14.61 -14.38
N ASN A 95 -28.61 -15.13 -13.40
CA ASN A 95 -29.62 -14.33 -12.69
C ASN A 95 -29.34 -13.96 -11.22
N THR A 96 -28.24 -14.39 -10.59
CA THR A 96 -27.99 -14.01 -9.18
C THR A 96 -27.22 -12.70 -9.01
N ARG A 97 -26.44 -12.25 -10.00
CA ARG A 97 -25.66 -10.99 -9.92
C ARG A 97 -26.41 -9.74 -10.39
N LYS A 98 -27.58 -9.86 -11.04
CA LYS A 98 -28.40 -8.73 -11.50
C LYS A 98 -29.12 -7.99 -10.35
N HIS A 99 -29.25 -8.65 -9.19
CA HIS A 99 -29.87 -8.07 -8.00
C HIS A 99 -28.81 -7.80 -6.92
N ARG A 100 -28.27 -6.58 -6.84
CA ARG A 100 -27.58 -6.15 -5.60
C ARG A 100 -28.65 -5.89 -4.55
N ALA A 101 -28.57 -6.61 -3.42
CA ALA A 101 -29.46 -6.43 -2.28
C ALA A 101 -30.97 -6.48 -2.60
N GLY A 102 -31.37 -7.26 -3.62
CA GLY A 102 -32.78 -7.42 -4.01
C GLY A 102 -33.35 -6.33 -4.93
N VAL A 103 -32.53 -5.38 -5.40
CA VAL A 103 -32.96 -4.34 -6.36
C VAL A 103 -32.38 -4.64 -7.74
N ASP A 104 -33.21 -4.58 -8.79
CA ASP A 104 -32.76 -4.69 -10.18
C ASP A 104 -32.11 -3.39 -10.64
N ILE A 105 -30.81 -3.27 -10.36
CA ILE A 105 -30.01 -2.09 -10.72
C ILE A 105 -29.84 -2.00 -12.25
N HIS A 106 -29.84 -3.13 -12.96
CA HIS A 106 -29.63 -3.15 -14.41
C HIS A 106 -30.73 -2.38 -15.14
N SER A 107 -32.01 -2.65 -14.80
CA SER A 107 -33.15 -1.91 -15.35
C SER A 107 -33.10 -0.41 -15.04
N CYS A 108 -32.76 -0.03 -13.80
CA CYS A 108 -32.59 1.38 -13.44
C CYS A 108 -31.49 2.06 -14.25
N SER A 109 -30.39 1.35 -14.46
CA SER A 109 -29.22 1.88 -15.14
C SER A 109 -29.45 2.06 -16.64
N GLN A 110 -30.13 1.11 -17.29
CA GLN A 110 -30.54 1.21 -18.69
C GLN A 110 -31.50 2.38 -18.91
N PHE A 111 -32.49 2.54 -18.02
CA PHE A 111 -33.41 3.68 -18.08
C PHE A 111 -32.68 5.03 -18.01
N LEU A 112 -31.70 5.16 -17.10
CA LEU A 112 -30.91 6.38 -16.97
C LEU A 112 -30.08 6.66 -18.22
N LEU A 113 -29.48 5.64 -18.86
CA LEU A 113 -28.73 5.80 -20.10
C LEU A 113 -29.59 6.30 -21.25
N GLU A 114 -30.77 5.71 -21.43
CA GLU A 114 -31.72 6.13 -22.47
C GLU A 114 -32.20 7.56 -22.22
N LEU A 115 -32.49 7.92 -20.97
CA LEU A 115 -32.92 9.27 -20.62
C LEU A 115 -31.79 10.31 -20.84
N TYR A 116 -30.59 10.01 -20.36
CA TYR A 116 -29.46 10.93 -20.42
C TYR A 116 -28.92 11.11 -21.84
N SER A 117 -28.90 10.06 -22.67
CA SER A 117 -28.54 10.19 -24.08
C SER A 117 -29.46 11.15 -24.83
N GLN A 118 -30.78 11.09 -24.57
CA GLN A 118 -31.75 12.02 -25.16
C GLN A 118 -31.59 13.46 -24.65
N TRP A 119 -31.10 13.66 -23.43
CA TRP A 119 -30.89 14.99 -22.85
C TRP A 119 -29.59 15.64 -23.33
N ILE A 120 -28.54 14.86 -23.59
CA ILE A 120 -27.27 15.36 -24.12
C ILE A 120 -27.36 15.62 -25.64
N LEU A 121 -27.97 14.68 -26.38
CA LEU A 121 -28.14 14.74 -27.83
C LEU A 121 -29.63 14.82 -28.18
N PRO A 122 -30.28 15.98 -28.00
CA PRO A 122 -31.71 16.10 -28.27
C PRO A 122 -32.00 15.88 -29.75
N SER A 123 -32.90 14.93 -30.05
CA SER A 123 -33.33 14.64 -31.43
C SER A 123 -34.07 15.82 -32.09
N ASN A 124 -34.50 16.81 -31.30
CA ASN A 124 -35.15 18.02 -31.80
C ASN A 124 -34.28 19.26 -31.49
N PRO A 125 -33.77 19.98 -32.51
CA PRO A 125 -32.89 21.14 -32.33
C PRO A 125 -33.56 22.34 -31.63
N SER A 126 -34.89 22.35 -31.50
CA SER A 126 -35.63 23.40 -30.76
C SER A 126 -35.62 23.19 -29.25
N LYS A 127 -35.26 21.99 -28.76
CA LYS A 127 -35.10 21.70 -27.33
C LYS A 127 -33.62 21.75 -26.97
N ARG A 128 -33.16 22.90 -26.48
CA ARG A 128 -31.78 23.05 -25.97
C ARG A 128 -31.74 22.77 -24.47
N THR A 129 -31.04 21.72 -24.09
CA THR A 129 -30.75 21.41 -22.70
C THR A 129 -29.78 22.44 -22.13
N PRO A 130 -30.08 23.08 -20.97
CA PRO A 130 -29.16 24.03 -20.36
C PRO A 130 -27.81 23.39 -20.02
N VAL A 131 -26.70 24.12 -20.21
CA VAL A 131 -25.33 23.61 -19.95
C VAL A 131 -25.16 23.11 -18.51
N ILE A 132 -25.81 23.77 -17.55
CA ILE A 132 -25.80 23.35 -16.13
C ILE A 132 -26.37 21.94 -15.98
N LEU A 133 -27.47 21.65 -16.69
CA LEU A 133 -28.09 20.33 -16.67
C LEU A 133 -27.21 19.31 -17.40
N ILE A 134 -26.59 19.68 -18.53
CA ILE A 134 -25.63 18.81 -19.22
C ILE A 134 -24.47 18.43 -18.28
N SER A 135 -23.93 19.40 -17.53
CA SER A 135 -22.85 19.14 -16.56
C SER A 135 -23.27 18.14 -15.48
N GLU A 136 -24.46 18.30 -14.89
CA GLU A 136 -24.98 17.38 -13.88
C GLU A 136 -25.32 16.00 -14.45
N VAL A 137 -25.82 15.94 -15.68
CA VAL A 137 -26.07 14.67 -16.39
C VAL A 137 -24.76 13.93 -16.64
N VAL A 138 -23.74 14.59 -17.20
CA VAL A 138 -22.42 13.98 -17.43
C VAL A 138 -21.79 13.52 -16.12
N ARG A 139 -21.89 14.34 -15.06
CA ARG A 139 -21.47 13.95 -13.72
C ARG A 139 -22.20 12.68 -13.29
N SER A 140 -23.53 12.67 -13.33
CA SER A 140 -24.35 11.50 -12.95
C SER A 140 -23.97 10.25 -13.74
N VAL A 141 -23.79 10.36 -15.06
CA VAL A 141 -23.35 9.25 -15.91
C VAL A 141 -22.02 8.68 -15.41
N THR A 142 -21.03 9.51 -15.07
CA THR A 142 -19.74 9.02 -14.54
C THR A 142 -19.90 8.21 -13.25
N PHE A 143 -20.82 8.57 -12.36
CA PHE A 143 -21.12 7.78 -11.15
C PHE A 143 -21.86 6.48 -11.47
N VAL A 144 -22.83 6.55 -12.38
CA VAL A 144 -23.65 5.39 -12.76
C VAL A 144 -22.84 4.41 -13.60
N MET A 145 -21.81 4.86 -14.32
CA MET A 145 -20.89 3.98 -15.07
C MET A 145 -20.19 2.94 -14.19
N HIS A 146 -19.88 3.26 -12.93
CA HIS A 146 -19.36 2.28 -11.97
C HIS A 146 -20.38 1.19 -11.57
N LEU A 147 -21.67 1.45 -11.73
CA LEU A 147 -22.75 0.46 -11.53
C LEU A 147 -23.08 -0.30 -12.82
N LEU A 148 -22.96 0.38 -13.97
CA LEU A 148 -23.41 -0.05 -15.30
C LEU A 148 -22.54 -1.07 -15.99
N MET A 149 -21.30 -1.24 -15.55
CA MET A 149 -20.36 -2.15 -16.19
C MET A 149 -20.73 -3.63 -16.08
N TYR A 150 -21.95 -3.93 -15.65
CA TYR A 150 -22.67 -5.17 -15.81
C TYR A 150 -23.53 -5.13 -17.08
N GLY A 151 -22.93 -5.42 -18.26
CA GLY A 151 -23.72 -5.98 -19.36
C GLY A 151 -23.58 -5.38 -20.77
N ASN A 152 -22.82 -4.31 -21.00
CA ASN A 152 -22.52 -3.84 -22.37
C ASN A 152 -21.02 -3.99 -22.65
N THR A 153 -20.64 -5.16 -23.17
CA THR A 153 -19.30 -5.49 -23.68
C THR A 153 -18.85 -4.55 -24.80
N ASP A 154 -19.79 -3.92 -25.52
CA ASP A 154 -19.49 -3.11 -26.70
C ASP A 154 -18.88 -1.74 -26.39
N PHE A 155 -18.98 -1.24 -25.15
CA PHE A 155 -18.34 0.03 -24.77
C PHE A 155 -16.84 -0.13 -24.50
N PHE A 156 -16.39 -1.35 -24.15
CA PHE A 156 -14.98 -1.67 -23.90
C PHE A 156 -14.22 -2.11 -25.15
N LEU A 157 -14.93 -2.39 -26.24
CA LEU A 157 -14.35 -2.42 -27.58
C LEU A 157 -14.06 -0.98 -28.01
N ALA A 158 -13.12 -0.35 -27.29
CA ALA A 158 -12.50 0.88 -27.72
C ALA A 158 -11.74 0.56 -29.01
N ASP A 159 -12.43 0.70 -30.13
CA ASP A 159 -11.82 0.73 -31.44
C ASP A 159 -10.68 1.77 -31.42
N LYS A 160 -9.57 1.50 -32.11
CA LYS A 160 -8.43 2.44 -32.29
C LYS A 160 -8.92 3.84 -32.69
N ALA A 161 -10.09 3.93 -33.35
CA ALA A 161 -10.77 5.16 -33.71
C ALA A 161 -11.14 6.08 -32.52
N VAL A 162 -11.39 5.55 -31.32
CA VAL A 162 -11.80 6.34 -30.13
C VAL A 162 -10.59 6.75 -29.28
N ALA A 163 -9.52 5.96 -29.29
CA ALA A 163 -8.34 6.17 -28.45
C ALA A 163 -7.59 7.48 -28.77
N GLU A 164 -7.44 7.79 -30.05
CA GLU A 164 -6.71 8.98 -30.52
C GLU A 164 -7.41 10.32 -30.13
N PRO A 165 -8.74 10.50 -30.32
CA PRO A 165 -9.47 11.64 -29.79
C PRO A 165 -9.38 11.79 -28.27
N VAL A 166 -9.41 10.68 -27.52
CA VAL A 166 -9.31 10.69 -26.06
C VAL A 166 -7.93 11.18 -25.61
N SER A 167 -6.87 10.70 -26.25
CA SER A 167 -5.49 11.15 -25.96
C SER A 167 -5.31 12.64 -26.18
N ARG A 168 -5.80 13.16 -27.32
CA ARG A 168 -5.76 14.60 -27.62
C ARG A 168 -6.57 15.44 -26.62
N LEU A 169 -7.73 14.95 -26.19
CA LEU A 169 -8.54 15.61 -25.17
C LEU A 169 -7.81 15.66 -23.82
N LEU A 170 -7.20 14.56 -23.39
CA LEU A 170 -6.46 14.47 -22.13
C LEU A 170 -5.25 15.41 -22.13
N GLU A 171 -4.47 15.44 -23.21
CA GLU A 171 -3.35 16.37 -23.33
C GLU A 171 -3.83 17.83 -23.20
N SER A 172 -4.88 18.20 -23.93
CA SER A 172 -5.46 19.56 -23.86
C SER A 172 -5.93 19.89 -22.44
N THR A 173 -6.56 18.93 -21.76
CA THR A 173 -7.12 19.12 -20.42
C THR A 173 -6.04 19.24 -19.35
N LEU A 174 -4.93 18.51 -19.45
CA LEU A 174 -3.78 18.65 -18.54
C LEU A 174 -3.16 20.05 -18.61
N ARG A 175 -3.17 20.68 -19.79
CA ARG A 175 -2.67 22.05 -20.01
C ARG A 175 -3.67 23.14 -19.61
N SER A 176 -4.93 22.80 -19.33
CA SER A 176 -5.99 23.77 -18.97
C SER A 176 -5.66 24.57 -17.71
N THR A 177 -6.22 25.78 -17.51
CA THR A 177 -6.04 26.54 -16.26
C THR A 177 -6.97 26.09 -15.12
N HIS A 178 -7.92 25.20 -15.42
CA HIS A 178 -8.97 24.80 -14.49
C HIS A 178 -8.58 23.54 -13.70
N MET A 179 -8.34 23.70 -12.39
CA MET A 179 -7.81 22.64 -11.52
C MET A 179 -8.70 21.36 -11.47
N PRO A 180 -10.04 21.45 -11.29
CA PRO A 180 -10.89 20.25 -11.31
C PRO A 180 -10.81 19.46 -12.62
N SER A 181 -10.64 20.14 -13.76
CA SER A 181 -10.48 19.48 -15.06
C SER A 181 -9.18 18.68 -15.14
N ARG A 182 -8.07 19.24 -14.63
CA ARG A 182 -6.79 18.50 -14.54
C ARG A 182 -6.89 17.27 -13.64
N ILE A 183 -7.58 17.38 -12.50
CA ILE A 183 -7.81 16.25 -11.58
C ILE A 183 -8.63 15.16 -12.28
N GLY A 184 -9.71 15.52 -12.97
CA GLY A 184 -10.52 14.59 -13.76
C GLY A 184 -9.72 13.91 -14.87
N ALA A 185 -8.85 14.66 -15.56
CA ALA A 185 -7.96 14.11 -16.58
C ALA A 185 -6.98 13.08 -16.00
N LEU A 186 -6.38 13.35 -14.83
CA LEU A 186 -5.48 12.40 -14.15
C LEU A 186 -6.20 11.10 -13.73
N HIS A 187 -7.45 11.17 -13.27
CA HIS A 187 -8.24 9.96 -13.03
C HIS A 187 -8.56 9.22 -14.33
N GLY A 188 -8.88 9.92 -15.41
CA GLY A 188 -9.06 9.32 -16.74
C GLY A 188 -7.79 8.61 -17.24
N ILE A 189 -6.62 9.23 -17.02
CA ILE A 189 -5.32 8.65 -17.33
C ILE A 189 -5.10 7.36 -16.53
N LEU A 190 -5.36 7.35 -15.22
CA LEU A 190 -5.25 6.15 -14.40
C LEU A 190 -6.10 5.00 -14.94
N TYR A 191 -7.32 5.26 -15.38
CA TYR A 191 -8.16 4.25 -16.02
C TYR A 191 -7.58 3.75 -17.36
N ILE A 192 -7.03 4.63 -18.19
CA ILE A 192 -6.40 4.20 -19.46
C ILE A 192 -5.18 3.34 -19.17
N LEU A 193 -4.36 3.73 -18.18
CA LEU A 193 -3.16 2.97 -17.78
C LEU A 193 -3.49 1.62 -17.12
N GLU A 194 -4.66 1.47 -16.49
CA GLU A 194 -5.18 0.18 -15.98
C GLU A 194 -5.76 -0.71 -17.08
N CYS A 195 -6.10 -0.15 -18.24
CA CYS A 195 -6.72 -0.89 -19.32
C CYS A 195 -5.66 -1.51 -20.26
N ASP A 196 -5.33 -2.79 -20.07
CA ASP A 196 -4.37 -3.53 -20.89
C ASP A 196 -4.67 -3.48 -22.41
N LEU A 197 -5.94 -3.32 -22.80
CA LEU A 197 -6.34 -3.19 -24.22
C LEU A 197 -5.89 -1.88 -24.88
N LEU A 198 -5.55 -0.86 -24.08
CA LEU A 198 -5.15 0.47 -24.56
C LEU A 198 -3.65 0.72 -24.43
N ASP A 199 -2.84 -0.35 -24.31
CA ASP A 199 -1.40 -0.26 -24.06
C ASP A 199 -0.65 0.66 -25.05
N GLU A 200 -0.94 0.57 -26.36
CA GLU A 200 -0.33 1.45 -27.35
C GLU A 200 -0.72 2.93 -27.18
N THR A 201 -1.95 3.19 -26.73
CA THR A 201 -2.43 4.55 -26.45
C THR A 201 -1.81 5.07 -25.14
N ALA A 202 -1.70 4.20 -24.14
CA ALA A 202 -0.99 4.49 -22.90
C ALA A 202 0.45 4.89 -23.19
N LYS A 203 1.21 4.11 -23.96
CA LYS A 203 2.59 4.41 -24.36
C LYS A 203 2.75 5.77 -25.04
N GLN A 204 1.81 6.17 -25.89
CA GLN A 204 1.82 7.50 -26.51
C GLN A 204 1.60 8.64 -25.49
N LEU A 205 0.79 8.40 -24.46
CA LEU A 205 0.51 9.36 -23.40
C LEU A 205 1.60 9.43 -22.33
N ILE A 206 2.35 8.34 -22.09
CA ILE A 206 3.35 8.24 -21.01
C ILE A 206 4.36 9.42 -21.00
N PRO A 207 4.95 9.84 -22.13
CA PRO A 207 5.87 10.99 -22.14
C PRO A 207 5.21 12.29 -21.68
N ILE A 208 3.98 12.55 -22.13
CA ILE A 208 3.20 13.75 -21.79
C ILE A 208 2.88 13.76 -20.29
N ILE A 209 2.45 12.61 -19.77
CA ILE A 209 2.13 12.43 -18.35
C ILE A 209 3.39 12.58 -17.49
N SER A 210 4.50 11.96 -17.91
CA SER A 210 5.78 12.00 -17.19
C SER A 210 6.32 13.42 -17.04
N GLU A 211 6.30 14.20 -18.13
CA GLU A 211 6.69 15.61 -18.12
C GLU A 211 5.80 16.43 -17.17
N TYR A 212 4.47 16.24 -17.28
CA TYR A 212 3.50 16.92 -16.42
C TYR A 212 3.74 16.61 -14.94
N LEU A 213 3.91 15.34 -14.58
CA LEU A 213 4.11 14.90 -13.20
C LEU A 213 5.41 15.44 -12.62
N LEU A 214 6.53 15.30 -13.34
CA LEU A 214 7.83 15.80 -12.87
C LEU A 214 7.83 17.31 -12.67
N SER A 215 7.30 18.07 -13.64
CA SER A 215 7.27 19.54 -13.58
C SER A 215 6.43 20.05 -12.41
N ASN A 216 5.22 19.51 -12.24
CA ASN A 216 4.30 19.97 -11.20
C ASN A 216 4.70 19.46 -9.81
N LEU A 217 5.13 18.21 -9.64
CA LEU A 217 5.58 17.70 -8.32
C LEU A 217 6.83 18.45 -7.84
N LYS A 218 7.75 18.79 -8.76
CA LYS A 218 8.91 19.61 -8.44
C LYS A 218 8.55 21.00 -7.96
N GLY A 219 7.51 21.61 -8.55
CA GLY A 219 6.99 22.91 -8.10
C GLY A 219 6.32 22.85 -6.72
N VAL A 220 5.67 21.73 -6.39
CA VAL A 220 4.86 21.59 -5.16
C VAL A 220 5.67 21.11 -3.95
N ALA A 221 6.76 20.38 -4.17
CA ALA A 221 7.47 19.64 -3.12
C ALA A 221 7.85 20.48 -1.86
N HIS A 222 8.15 21.77 -2.03
CA HIS A 222 8.53 22.65 -0.92
C HIS A 222 7.36 23.39 -0.24
N CYS A 223 6.18 23.43 -0.86
CA CYS A 223 5.04 24.22 -0.39
C CYS A 223 3.69 23.49 -0.52
N VAL A 224 3.67 22.20 -0.21
CA VAL A 224 2.53 21.28 -0.34
C VAL A 224 1.22 21.86 0.21
N ASN A 225 1.26 22.52 1.37
CA ASN A 225 0.09 23.15 2.01
C ASN A 225 -0.66 24.20 1.18
N ILE A 226 0.03 24.89 0.27
CA ILE A 226 -0.57 25.97 -0.52
C ILE A 226 -1.37 25.39 -1.70
N HIS A 227 -1.03 24.18 -2.12
CA HIS A 227 -1.57 23.54 -3.30
C HIS A 227 -2.78 22.67 -3.00
N ASN A 228 -3.51 22.29 -4.05
CA ASN A 228 -4.70 21.46 -3.92
C ASN A 228 -4.32 20.02 -3.52
N GLN A 229 -4.79 19.57 -2.36
CA GLN A 229 -4.45 18.25 -1.82
C GLN A 229 -4.88 17.10 -2.74
N GLN A 230 -6.08 17.16 -3.32
CA GLN A 230 -6.59 16.10 -4.21
C GLN A 230 -5.74 15.98 -5.47
N HIS A 231 -5.27 17.11 -6.00
CA HIS A 231 -4.36 17.11 -7.14
C HIS A 231 -3.04 16.41 -6.82
N ILE A 232 -2.44 16.71 -5.67
CA ILE A 232 -1.19 16.07 -5.25
C ILE A 232 -1.38 14.57 -5.06
N LEU A 233 -2.48 14.16 -4.41
CA LEU A 233 -2.78 12.74 -4.17
C LEU A 233 -2.88 11.94 -5.47
N VAL A 234 -3.66 12.42 -6.44
CA VAL A 234 -3.82 11.73 -7.73
C VAL A 234 -2.54 11.78 -8.58
N MET A 235 -1.74 12.85 -8.47
CA MET A 235 -0.43 12.92 -9.12
C MET A 235 0.54 11.88 -8.55
N CYS A 236 0.61 11.74 -7.23
CA CYS A 236 1.43 10.70 -6.59
C CYS A 236 0.94 9.31 -6.98
N ALA A 237 -0.38 9.06 -6.98
CA ALA A 237 -0.94 7.78 -7.40
C ALA A 237 -0.58 7.44 -8.86
N ALA A 238 -0.72 8.38 -9.79
CA ALA A 238 -0.32 8.19 -11.18
C ALA A 238 1.18 7.95 -11.33
N ALA A 239 2.02 8.69 -10.60
CA ALA A 239 3.47 8.50 -10.63
C ALA A 239 3.89 7.12 -10.12
N PHE A 240 3.31 6.67 -9.00
CA PHE A 240 3.59 5.33 -8.45
C PHE A 240 3.10 4.23 -9.38
N TYR A 241 1.90 4.38 -9.97
CA TYR A 241 1.37 3.42 -10.91
C TYR A 241 2.26 3.26 -12.16
N LEU A 242 2.79 4.38 -12.68
CA LEU A 242 3.71 4.37 -13.81
C LEU A 242 5.05 3.67 -13.48
N ILE A 243 5.63 3.94 -12.32
CA ILE A 243 6.88 3.30 -11.90
C ILE A 243 6.68 1.79 -11.67
N GLU A 244 5.52 1.38 -11.16
CA GLU A 244 5.20 -0.02 -10.89
C GLU A 244 4.92 -0.83 -12.16
N ASN A 245 4.14 -0.29 -13.10
CA ASN A 245 3.62 -1.06 -14.24
C ASN A 245 4.31 -0.73 -15.58
N TYR A 246 4.88 0.47 -15.74
CA TYR A 246 5.53 0.93 -16.98
C TYR A 246 6.99 1.40 -16.75
N PRO A 247 7.85 0.64 -16.04
CA PRO A 247 9.20 1.08 -15.67
C PRO A 247 10.11 1.33 -16.88
N LEU A 248 9.91 0.58 -17.98
CA LEU A 248 10.72 0.71 -19.19
C LEU A 248 10.39 1.97 -19.98
N ASP A 249 9.10 2.35 -20.05
CA ASP A 249 8.63 3.49 -20.85
C ASP A 249 8.91 4.84 -20.17
N VAL A 250 8.84 4.89 -18.83
CA VAL A 250 9.17 6.13 -18.08
C VAL A 250 10.67 6.35 -17.91
N GLY A 251 11.44 5.28 -17.82
CA GLY A 251 12.87 5.31 -17.61
C GLY A 251 13.32 5.72 -16.18
N PRO A 252 14.61 5.54 -15.87
CA PRO A 252 15.15 5.71 -14.52
C PRO A 252 15.24 7.18 -14.06
N GLU A 253 15.31 8.14 -14.99
CA GLU A 253 15.33 9.57 -14.64
C GLU A 253 14.00 10.02 -14.02
N PHE A 254 12.89 9.49 -14.54
CA PHE A 254 11.56 9.75 -14.00
C PHE A 254 11.43 9.18 -12.58
N SER A 255 11.76 7.90 -12.37
CA SER A 255 11.64 7.25 -11.06
C SER A 255 12.50 7.95 -10.00
N ALA A 256 13.77 8.25 -10.31
CA ALA A 256 14.65 8.97 -9.40
C ALA A 256 14.12 10.38 -9.06
N GLY A 257 13.60 11.09 -10.06
CA GLY A 257 12.99 12.40 -9.87
C GLY A 257 11.78 12.37 -8.94
N ILE A 258 10.87 11.40 -9.12
CA ILE A 258 9.70 11.21 -8.26
C ILE A 258 10.11 10.87 -6.83
N ILE A 259 11.06 9.96 -6.65
CA ILE A 259 11.54 9.53 -5.33
C ILE A 259 12.20 10.70 -4.60
N GLN A 260 13.00 11.52 -5.30
CA GLN A 260 13.57 12.74 -4.75
C GLN A 260 12.47 13.71 -4.27
N MET A 261 11.45 13.96 -5.08
CA MET A 261 10.35 14.86 -4.69
C MET A 261 9.55 14.31 -3.51
N CYS A 262 9.31 13.00 -3.48
CA CYS A 262 8.70 12.31 -2.33
C CYS A 262 9.55 12.49 -1.06
N GLY A 263 10.87 12.35 -1.17
CA GLY A 263 11.80 12.59 -0.07
C GLY A 263 11.72 14.01 0.48
N VAL A 264 11.60 15.02 -0.38
CA VAL A 264 11.43 16.43 0.02
C VAL A 264 10.08 16.63 0.73
N MET A 265 8.99 16.12 0.18
CA MET A 265 7.65 16.23 0.78
C MET A 265 7.59 15.58 2.16
N VAL A 266 8.10 14.36 2.32
CA VAL A 266 8.10 13.62 3.60
C VAL A 266 9.07 14.24 4.61
N SER A 267 10.12 14.92 4.15
CA SER A 267 11.07 15.63 5.02
C SER A 267 10.54 16.95 5.57
N GLY A 268 9.42 17.45 5.03
CA GLY A 268 8.75 18.66 5.49
C GLY A 268 8.29 18.62 6.95
N SER A 269 7.99 19.80 7.50
CA SER A 269 7.45 19.93 8.85
C SER A 269 6.01 19.41 8.94
N ASP A 270 5.48 19.31 10.17
CA ASP A 270 4.08 18.91 10.37
C ASP A 270 3.11 19.91 9.74
N GLU A 271 3.48 21.18 9.80
CA GLU A 271 2.78 22.26 9.13
C GLU A 271 2.94 22.14 7.62
N SER A 272 4.15 22.10 7.04
CA SER A 272 4.32 22.30 5.59
C SER A 272 3.69 21.21 4.70
N THR A 273 3.60 19.99 5.21
CA THR A 273 3.07 18.83 4.48
C THR A 273 1.91 18.24 5.25
N PRO A 274 0.67 18.23 4.73
CA PRO A 274 -0.48 17.67 5.43
C PRO A 274 -0.31 16.17 5.70
N SER A 275 -0.86 15.67 6.82
CA SER A 275 -0.72 14.26 7.19
C SER A 275 -1.28 13.29 6.14
N ILE A 276 -2.34 13.68 5.41
CA ILE A 276 -2.92 12.87 4.32
C ILE A 276 -1.91 12.65 3.19
N ILE A 277 -1.18 13.70 2.79
CA ILE A 277 -0.14 13.61 1.75
C ILE A 277 1.05 12.80 2.26
N TYR A 278 1.47 13.04 3.51
CA TYR A 278 2.56 12.31 4.14
C TYR A 278 2.33 10.79 4.12
N HIS A 279 1.14 10.35 4.54
CA HIS A 279 0.78 8.92 4.55
C HIS A 279 0.61 8.34 3.14
N CYS A 280 0.01 9.10 2.21
CA CYS A 280 -0.11 8.69 0.80
C CYS A 280 1.27 8.42 0.18
N VAL A 281 2.21 9.35 0.37
CA VAL A 281 3.56 9.24 -0.20
C VAL A 281 4.31 8.06 0.42
N LEU A 282 4.32 7.93 1.75
CA LEU A 282 5.01 6.80 2.40
C LEU A 282 4.44 5.45 1.99
N ARG A 283 3.11 5.31 1.91
CA ARG A 283 2.46 4.06 1.51
C ARG A 283 2.75 3.70 0.06
N GLY A 284 2.80 4.69 -0.82
CA GLY A 284 3.20 4.49 -2.21
C GLY A 284 4.66 4.09 -2.36
N LEU A 285 5.58 4.71 -1.60
CA LEU A 285 6.99 4.31 -1.57
C LEU A 285 7.18 2.89 -1.04
N GLU A 286 6.42 2.50 -0.02
CA GLU A 286 6.43 1.14 0.53
C GLU A 286 5.99 0.11 -0.53
N ARG A 287 4.93 0.43 -1.28
CA ARG A 287 4.46 -0.40 -2.39
C ARG A 287 5.50 -0.53 -3.51
N LEU A 288 6.15 0.58 -3.89
CA LEU A 288 7.20 0.56 -4.91
C LEU A 288 8.45 -0.25 -4.49
N LEU A 289 8.78 -0.28 -3.20
CA LEU A 289 9.86 -1.12 -2.70
C LEU A 289 9.54 -2.61 -2.85
N LEU A 290 8.28 -2.99 -2.60
CA LEU A 290 7.81 -4.38 -2.70
C LEU A 290 7.59 -4.85 -4.14
N SER A 291 7.37 -3.94 -5.09
CA SER A 291 7.23 -4.28 -6.52
C SER A 291 8.56 -4.57 -7.23
N GLU A 292 9.69 -4.38 -6.53
CA GLU A 292 11.06 -4.59 -7.01
C GLU A 292 11.48 -3.79 -8.25
N GLN A 293 10.69 -2.82 -8.70
CA GLN A 293 10.98 -2.00 -9.88
C GLN A 293 12.01 -0.87 -9.63
N LEU A 294 12.34 -0.61 -8.36
CA LEU A 294 13.26 0.46 -8.00
C LEU A 294 14.72 0.10 -8.18
N SER A 295 15.51 1.08 -8.63
CA SER A 295 16.97 0.95 -8.70
C SER A 295 17.57 0.78 -7.29
N ARG A 296 18.79 0.24 -7.24
CA ARG A 296 19.52 0.07 -5.98
C ARG A 296 19.80 1.41 -5.28
N LEU A 297 20.20 2.44 -6.05
CA LEU A 297 20.48 3.78 -5.53
C LEU A 297 19.23 4.42 -4.92
N ASP A 298 18.09 4.27 -5.58
CA ASP A 298 16.81 4.77 -5.08
C ASP A 298 16.39 4.04 -3.80
N SER A 299 16.57 2.71 -3.77
CA SER A 299 16.30 1.90 -2.57
C SER A 299 17.17 2.33 -1.38
N GLU A 300 18.46 2.59 -1.60
CA GLU A 300 19.38 3.10 -0.56
C GLU A 300 18.98 4.50 -0.06
N SER A 301 18.49 5.37 -0.96
CA SER A 301 17.96 6.69 -0.59
C SER A 301 16.71 6.59 0.30
N LEU A 302 15.82 5.63 0.01
CA LEU A 302 14.61 5.37 0.78
C LEU A 302 14.91 4.79 2.16
N VAL A 303 15.92 3.91 2.25
CA VAL A 303 16.44 3.44 3.54
C VAL A 303 16.86 4.62 4.41
N LYS A 304 17.70 5.51 3.89
CA LYS A 304 18.18 6.68 4.64
C LYS A 304 17.03 7.58 5.07
N LEU A 305 16.11 7.87 4.15
CA LEU A 305 14.90 8.64 4.43
C LEU A 305 14.08 8.00 5.58
N SER A 306 13.88 6.68 5.56
CA SER A 306 13.10 5.98 6.58
C SER A 306 13.70 6.14 7.99
N VAL A 307 15.01 6.00 8.12
CA VAL A 307 15.73 6.16 9.41
C VAL A 307 15.60 7.58 9.94
N ASP A 308 15.76 8.58 9.07
CA ASP A 308 15.63 9.99 9.45
C ASP A 308 14.20 10.33 9.90
N ARG A 309 13.19 9.69 9.30
CA ARG A 309 11.77 9.98 9.57
C ARG A 309 11.19 9.23 10.76
N VAL A 310 11.72 8.06 11.13
CA VAL A 310 11.34 7.35 12.36
C VAL A 310 11.63 8.20 13.61
N ASN A 311 12.65 9.07 13.56
CA ASN A 311 13.04 9.93 14.67
C ASN A 311 12.22 11.23 14.83
N VAL A 312 11.19 11.44 14.01
CA VAL A 312 10.31 12.61 14.11
C VAL A 312 9.49 12.58 15.41
N GLN A 313 9.12 13.76 15.92
CA GLN A 313 8.33 13.91 17.16
C GLN A 313 6.86 13.49 16.99
N SER A 314 6.28 13.77 15.82
CA SER A 314 4.90 13.38 15.53
C SER A 314 4.77 11.85 15.47
N PRO A 315 3.93 11.26 16.33
CA PRO A 315 3.91 9.81 16.52
C PRO A 315 3.29 9.09 15.32
N HIS A 316 2.21 9.61 14.74
CA HIS A 316 1.59 8.97 13.57
C HIS A 316 2.51 9.00 12.35
N ARG A 317 3.35 10.04 12.20
CA ARG A 317 4.36 10.11 11.14
C ARG A 317 5.49 9.13 11.38
N ALA A 318 6.00 9.05 12.60
CA ALA A 318 7.03 8.10 13.00
C ALA A 318 6.57 6.64 12.79
N MET A 319 5.31 6.31 13.07
CA MET A 319 4.76 4.97 12.84
C MET A 319 4.63 4.61 11.36
N ALA A 320 4.28 5.57 10.50
CA ALA A 320 4.28 5.33 9.06
C ALA A 320 5.71 5.15 8.51
N ALA A 321 6.66 5.97 8.98
CA ALA A 321 8.08 5.83 8.62
C ALA A 321 8.69 4.51 9.12
N LEU A 322 8.22 4.01 10.27
CA LEU A 322 8.60 2.70 10.80
C LEU A 322 8.17 1.57 9.85
N GLY A 323 6.95 1.64 9.28
CA GLY A 323 6.50 0.71 8.24
C GLY A 323 7.45 0.69 7.04
N LEU A 324 7.76 1.87 6.50
CA LEU A 324 8.74 2.00 5.41
C LEU A 324 10.12 1.42 5.78
N MET A 325 10.62 1.70 6.98
CA MET A 325 11.92 1.17 7.44
C MET A 325 11.92 -0.35 7.51
N LEU A 326 10.85 -0.96 8.03
CA LEU A 326 10.71 -2.41 8.08
C LEU A 326 10.69 -2.99 6.66
N THR A 327 9.88 -2.43 5.76
CA THR A 327 9.80 -2.87 4.37
C THR A 327 11.14 -2.76 3.65
N CYS A 328 11.88 -1.67 3.85
CA CYS A 328 13.26 -1.53 3.37
C CYS A 328 14.21 -2.63 3.89
N MET A 329 14.06 -3.04 5.16
CA MET A 329 14.91 -4.08 5.76
C MET A 329 14.57 -5.48 5.26
N TYR A 330 13.28 -5.82 5.15
CA TYR A 330 12.85 -7.13 4.67
C TYR A 330 13.10 -7.32 3.17
N THR A 331 12.85 -6.32 2.33
CA THR A 331 13.17 -6.37 0.89
C THR A 331 14.69 -6.40 0.62
N GLY A 332 15.47 -5.64 1.41
CA GLY A 332 16.94 -5.66 1.31
C GLY A 332 17.55 -7.01 1.68
N LYS A 333 16.92 -7.76 2.59
CA LYS A 333 17.35 -9.10 2.99
C LYS A 333 17.17 -10.10 1.84
N GLU A 334 16.05 -10.04 1.12
CA GLU A 334 15.77 -10.92 -0.02
C GLU A 334 16.71 -10.67 -1.21
N LYS A 335 17.04 -9.41 -1.51
CA LYS A 335 17.97 -9.06 -2.62
C LYS A 335 19.42 -9.57 -2.42
N ILE A 336 19.80 -9.95 -1.20
CA ILE A 336 21.11 -10.58 -0.90
C ILE A 336 21.08 -12.10 -1.16
N SER A 337 19.89 -12.66 -1.39
CA SER A 337 19.64 -14.08 -1.67
C SER A 337 18.58 -14.25 -2.77
N PRO A 338 18.92 -14.09 -4.07
CA PRO A 338 18.91 -15.26 -4.96
C PRO A 338 19.85 -15.14 -6.19
N SER A 339 21.11 -14.72 -6.01
CA SER A 339 22.10 -14.75 -7.11
C SER A 339 23.54 -14.85 -6.61
N ARG A 340 23.84 -15.86 -5.78
CA ARG A 340 25.23 -16.27 -5.56
C ARG A 340 25.65 -17.26 -6.64
N THR A 341 26.36 -16.74 -7.63
CA THR A 341 27.36 -17.52 -8.38
C THR A 341 28.30 -18.20 -7.38
N THR A 342 28.11 -19.51 -7.21
CA THR A 342 28.99 -20.62 -6.79
C THR A 342 30.26 -20.46 -5.94
N ASP A 343 30.74 -19.31 -5.48
CA ASP A 343 32.03 -19.22 -4.74
C ASP A 343 32.06 -18.23 -3.57
N ALA A 344 31.11 -18.33 -2.62
CA ALA A 344 31.25 -17.67 -1.32
C ALA A 344 30.80 -18.56 -0.16
N ASN A 345 31.72 -18.76 0.78
CA ASN A 345 31.58 -19.55 2.00
C ASN A 345 30.24 -19.26 2.74
N PRO A 346 29.40 -20.26 3.04
CA PRO A 346 28.04 -20.05 3.56
C PRO A 346 27.96 -19.77 5.08
N ALA A 347 29.07 -19.48 5.77
CA ALA A 347 29.14 -19.51 7.24
C ALA A 347 29.35 -18.15 7.94
N ALA A 348 29.37 -17.02 7.23
CA ALA A 348 29.45 -15.70 7.87
C ALA A 348 28.43 -14.75 7.23
N PRO A 349 27.50 -14.17 8.02
CA PRO A 349 26.73 -13.02 7.55
C PRO A 349 27.72 -11.89 7.22
N ASP A 350 27.48 -11.19 6.13
CA ASP A 350 28.36 -10.13 5.64
C ASP A 350 28.46 -9.03 6.72
N SER A 351 29.63 -8.83 7.33
CA SER A 351 29.79 -8.04 8.56
C SER A 351 29.24 -6.61 8.41
N GLU A 352 29.32 -6.02 7.21
CA GLU A 352 28.76 -4.70 6.92
C GLU A 352 27.23 -4.67 6.98
N SER A 353 26.57 -5.71 6.47
CA SER A 353 25.10 -5.83 6.50
C SER A 353 24.57 -5.94 7.94
N VAL A 354 25.29 -6.65 8.81
CA VAL A 354 24.96 -6.79 10.24
C VAL A 354 25.15 -5.47 10.98
N ILE A 355 26.22 -4.72 10.68
CA ILE A 355 26.46 -3.40 11.27
C ILE A 355 25.33 -2.44 10.93
N VAL A 356 24.95 -2.36 9.65
CA VAL A 356 23.86 -1.49 9.18
C VAL A 356 22.52 -1.91 9.78
N ALA A 357 22.25 -3.22 9.89
CA ALA A 357 21.04 -3.70 10.53
C ALA A 357 21.02 -3.32 12.03
N MET A 358 22.16 -3.43 12.73
CA MET A 358 22.28 -3.09 14.15
C MET A 358 22.07 -1.59 14.40
N GLU A 359 22.53 -0.74 13.50
CA GLU A 359 22.29 0.70 13.54
C GLU A 359 20.79 1.00 13.46
N ARG A 360 20.07 0.33 12.55
CA ARG A 360 18.61 0.45 12.41
C ARG A 360 17.82 -0.11 13.60
N VAL A 361 18.25 -1.25 14.16
CA VAL A 361 17.67 -1.78 15.41
C VAL A 361 17.86 -0.81 16.57
N SER A 362 19.00 -0.12 16.63
CA SER A 362 19.25 0.88 17.67
C SER A 362 18.22 2.02 17.61
N VAL A 363 17.76 2.38 16.41
CA VAL A 363 16.64 3.34 16.24
C VAL A 363 15.36 2.83 16.89
N LEU A 364 15.03 1.54 16.77
CA LEU A 364 13.85 0.95 17.41
C LEU A 364 13.91 1.05 18.95
N PHE A 365 15.06 0.71 19.54
CA PHE A 365 15.26 0.87 20.99
C PHE A 365 15.18 2.33 21.42
N ASP A 366 15.75 3.24 20.64
CA ASP A 366 15.65 4.68 20.87
C ASP A 366 14.20 5.17 20.81
N ARG A 367 13.37 4.63 19.91
CA ARG A 367 11.94 4.93 19.85
C ARG A 367 11.16 4.40 21.05
N ILE A 368 11.52 3.23 21.59
CA ILE A 368 10.95 2.79 22.87
C ILE A 368 11.32 3.78 23.97
N ARG A 369 12.57 4.25 24.01
CA ARG A 369 13.04 5.16 25.06
C ARG A 369 12.47 6.58 24.97
N LYS A 370 12.34 7.13 23.77
CA LYS A 370 11.99 8.56 23.55
C LYS A 370 10.53 8.77 23.13
N GLY A 371 9.88 7.74 22.58
CA GLY A 371 8.53 7.83 22.04
C GLY A 371 7.43 7.87 23.10
N PHE A 372 6.21 8.18 22.65
CA PHE A 372 5.03 8.09 23.51
C PHE A 372 4.71 6.64 23.89
N PRO A 373 3.99 6.39 24.99
CA PRO A 373 3.74 5.03 25.49
C PRO A 373 3.08 4.09 24.47
N PHE A 374 2.23 4.62 23.59
CA PHE A 374 1.57 3.81 22.55
C PHE A 374 2.51 3.46 21.39
N GLU A 375 3.44 4.34 21.02
CA GLU A 375 4.48 4.06 20.02
C GLU A 375 5.43 3.00 20.54
N ALA A 376 5.93 3.19 21.77
CA ALA A 376 6.82 2.25 22.43
C ALA A 376 6.17 0.86 22.56
N ARG A 377 4.86 0.80 22.81
CA ARG A 377 4.09 -0.45 22.83
C ARG A 377 4.07 -1.14 21.47
N VAL A 378 3.89 -0.40 20.37
CA VAL A 378 3.91 -0.96 19.00
C VAL A 378 5.30 -1.50 18.70
N VAL A 379 6.35 -0.69 18.92
CA VAL A 379 7.74 -1.08 18.67
C VAL A 379 8.13 -2.31 19.49
N ALA A 380 7.79 -2.36 20.78
CA ALA A 380 8.09 -3.51 21.64
C ALA A 380 7.33 -4.79 21.23
N ARG A 381 6.20 -4.70 20.52
CA ARG A 381 5.48 -5.88 20.02
C ARG A 381 6.16 -6.49 18.80
N ILE A 382 6.71 -5.67 17.91
CA ILE A 382 7.36 -6.12 16.66
C ILE A 382 8.83 -6.52 16.88
N LEU A 383 9.50 -5.87 17.84
CA LEU A 383 10.94 -6.00 18.05
C LEU A 383 11.43 -7.44 18.27
N PRO A 384 10.75 -8.33 19.01
CA PRO A 384 11.25 -9.70 19.23
C PRO A 384 11.35 -10.52 17.94
N GLN A 385 10.32 -10.48 17.09
CA GLN A 385 10.33 -11.17 15.80
C GLN A 385 11.41 -10.56 14.89
N PHE A 386 11.49 -9.23 14.89
CA PHE A 386 12.49 -8.51 14.12
C PHE A 386 13.95 -8.87 14.51
N LEU A 387 14.22 -9.05 15.81
CA LEU A 387 15.54 -9.42 16.30
C LEU A 387 15.92 -10.85 15.91
N ASP A 388 14.95 -11.77 16.00
CA ASP A 388 15.11 -13.18 15.60
C ASP A 388 15.39 -13.32 14.09
N ASP A 389 14.72 -12.50 13.27
CA ASP A 389 14.88 -12.55 11.82
C ASP A 389 16.26 -12.08 11.33
N PHE A 390 16.91 -11.12 12.00
CA PHE A 390 18.07 -10.41 11.46
C PHE A 390 19.40 -10.68 12.19
N PHE A 391 19.38 -11.16 13.44
CA PHE A 391 20.58 -11.24 14.26
C PHE A 391 20.74 -12.61 14.92
N PRO A 392 21.99 -13.06 15.13
CA PRO A 392 22.23 -14.20 15.97
C PRO A 392 21.82 -13.88 17.43
N PRO A 393 21.33 -14.88 18.19
CA PRO A 393 20.89 -14.71 19.57
C PRO A 393 21.89 -13.99 20.49
N GLN A 394 23.20 -14.17 20.29
CA GLN A 394 24.23 -13.59 21.14
C GLN A 394 24.23 -12.05 21.12
N ASP A 395 24.09 -11.45 19.93
CA ASP A 395 24.05 -10.00 19.75
C ASP A 395 22.75 -9.40 20.28
N VAL A 396 21.65 -10.14 20.12
CA VAL A 396 20.32 -9.78 20.60
C VAL A 396 20.29 -9.70 22.13
N MET A 397 20.79 -10.73 22.80
CA MET A 397 20.69 -10.89 24.25
C MET A 397 21.36 -9.74 25.01
N ASN A 398 22.59 -9.39 24.62
CA ASN A 398 23.33 -8.31 25.28
C ASN A 398 22.57 -6.97 25.21
N LYS A 399 22.03 -6.66 24.03
CA LYS A 399 21.33 -5.39 23.78
C LYS A 399 19.98 -5.35 24.48
N VAL A 400 19.16 -6.40 24.36
CA VAL A 400 17.83 -6.46 24.99
C VAL A 400 17.93 -6.41 26.51
N ILE A 401 18.87 -7.15 27.11
CA ILE A 401 19.09 -7.15 28.57
C ILE A 401 19.62 -5.80 29.04
N GLY A 402 20.59 -5.22 28.33
CA GLY A 402 21.11 -3.88 28.63
C GLY A 402 20.02 -2.81 28.62
N GLU A 403 19.12 -2.84 27.64
CA GLU A 403 18.01 -1.90 27.50
C GLU A 403 16.91 -2.10 28.56
N PHE A 404 16.68 -3.34 29.00
CA PHE A 404 15.76 -3.66 30.09
C PHE A 404 16.28 -3.20 31.45
N LEU A 405 17.59 -3.31 31.67
CA LEU A 405 18.27 -2.93 32.91
C LEU A 405 18.63 -1.45 32.99
N SER A 406 18.62 -0.74 31.86
CA SER A 406 18.95 0.68 31.80
C SER A 406 18.08 1.53 32.73
N ASN A 407 18.71 2.44 33.47
CA ASN A 407 18.01 3.43 34.30
C ASN A 407 17.34 4.52 33.46
N GLN A 408 17.72 4.66 32.19
CA GLN A 408 17.12 5.63 31.26
C GLN A 408 15.87 5.09 30.55
N GLN A 409 15.46 3.85 30.84
CA GLN A 409 14.31 3.21 30.19
C GLN A 409 13.00 3.64 30.88
N PRO A 410 12.13 4.46 30.23
CA PRO A 410 10.86 4.86 30.81
C PRO A 410 9.80 3.75 30.82
N TYR A 411 9.93 2.74 29.96
CA TYR A 411 8.94 1.67 29.82
C TYR A 411 9.53 0.27 30.05
N PRO A 412 10.05 -0.03 31.26
CA PRO A 412 10.63 -1.34 31.57
C PRO A 412 9.63 -2.49 31.39
N GLN A 413 8.32 -2.24 31.56
CA GLN A 413 7.25 -3.21 31.31
C GLN A 413 7.15 -3.68 29.86
N PHE A 414 7.43 -2.81 28.88
CA PHE A 414 7.44 -3.22 27.47
C PHE A 414 8.70 -4.01 27.13
N MET A 415 9.84 -3.59 27.70
CA MET A 415 11.09 -4.33 27.56
C MET A 415 11.05 -5.71 28.22
N ALA A 416 10.33 -5.86 29.33
CA ALA A 416 10.08 -7.18 29.92
C ALA A 416 9.36 -8.12 28.93
N THR A 417 8.38 -7.61 28.16
CA THR A 417 7.69 -8.42 27.14
C THR A 417 8.62 -8.79 25.99
N VAL A 418 9.56 -7.90 25.63
CA VAL A 418 10.59 -8.19 24.62
C VAL A 418 11.51 -9.31 25.10
N VAL A 419 12.04 -9.21 26.33
CA VAL A 419 12.88 -10.25 26.96
C VAL A 419 12.14 -11.58 27.00
N TYR A 420 10.89 -11.57 27.46
CA TYR A 420 10.04 -12.75 27.53
C TYR A 420 9.94 -13.45 26.17
N LYS A 421 9.53 -12.73 25.13
CA LYS A 421 9.36 -13.29 23.78
C LYS A 421 10.68 -13.82 23.21
N VAL A 422 11.78 -13.09 23.37
CA VAL A 422 13.10 -13.54 22.90
C VAL A 422 13.50 -14.85 23.59
N PHE A 423 13.34 -14.96 24.91
CA PHE A 423 13.71 -16.18 25.64
C PHE A 423 12.83 -17.37 25.26
N GLN A 424 11.53 -17.14 25.03
CA GLN A 424 10.62 -18.19 24.55
C GLN A 424 11.02 -18.69 23.15
N THR A 425 11.43 -17.80 22.24
CA THR A 425 11.97 -18.19 20.93
C THR A 425 13.27 -18.97 21.04
N LEU A 426 14.15 -18.62 21.99
CA LEU A 426 15.39 -19.39 22.22
C LEU A 426 15.12 -20.78 22.79
N HIS A 427 14.10 -20.92 23.65
CA HIS A 427 13.68 -22.23 24.13
C HIS A 427 13.10 -23.08 23.00
N SER A 428 12.25 -22.51 22.14
CA SER A 428 11.64 -23.24 21.02
C SER A 428 12.66 -23.69 19.97
N THR A 429 13.75 -22.93 19.79
CA THR A 429 14.87 -23.27 18.90
C THR A 429 15.92 -24.20 19.53
N GLY A 430 15.71 -24.66 20.77
CA GLY A 430 16.60 -25.59 21.45
C GLY A 430 17.84 -24.96 22.12
N GLN A 431 17.94 -23.62 22.17
CA GLN A 431 19.07 -22.89 22.73
C GLN A 431 18.91 -22.58 24.24
N SER A 432 18.29 -23.50 25.00
CA SER A 432 17.97 -23.28 26.42
C SER A 432 19.22 -23.14 27.31
N SER A 433 20.33 -23.78 26.95
CA SER A 433 21.59 -23.62 27.69
C SER A 433 22.11 -22.19 27.62
N MET A 434 21.97 -21.53 26.47
CA MET A 434 22.41 -20.15 26.26
C MET A 434 21.62 -19.18 27.14
N VAL A 435 20.31 -19.38 27.27
CA VAL A 435 19.46 -18.58 28.17
C VAL A 435 19.96 -18.67 29.61
N ARG A 436 20.27 -19.90 30.09
CA ARG A 436 20.82 -20.10 31.44
C ARG A 436 22.14 -19.34 31.65
N ASP A 437 23.03 -19.38 30.67
CA ASP A 437 24.34 -18.73 30.79
C ASP A 437 24.21 -17.20 30.86
N TRP A 438 23.34 -16.61 30.01
CA TRP A 438 23.01 -15.19 30.07
C TRP A 438 22.31 -14.77 31.36
N VAL A 439 21.47 -15.66 31.92
CA VAL A 439 20.85 -15.40 33.22
C VAL A 439 21.93 -15.24 34.29
N MET A 440 22.89 -16.16 34.35
CA MET A 440 24.00 -16.11 35.32
C MET A 440 24.86 -14.86 35.13
N LEU A 441 25.16 -14.47 33.89
CA LEU A 441 25.94 -13.26 33.59
C LEU A 441 25.24 -11.97 34.00
N SER A 442 23.90 -11.96 34.02
CA SER A 442 23.12 -10.75 34.28
C SER A 442 22.81 -10.53 35.77
N LEU A 443 22.96 -11.55 36.63
CA LEU A 443 22.59 -11.48 38.06
C LEU A 443 23.26 -10.33 38.82
N SER A 444 24.53 -10.07 38.56
CA SER A 444 25.27 -8.96 39.18
C SER A 444 24.70 -7.59 38.80
N ASN A 445 24.15 -7.44 37.60
CA ASN A 445 23.55 -6.20 37.14
C ASN A 445 22.20 -5.93 37.82
N PHE A 446 21.43 -6.99 38.15
CA PHE A 446 20.17 -6.86 38.88
C PHE A 446 20.37 -6.40 40.33
N THR A 447 21.41 -6.90 41.01
CA THR A 447 21.66 -6.55 42.42
C THR A 447 22.14 -5.11 42.61
N GLN A 448 22.69 -4.51 41.56
CA GLN A 448 23.16 -3.11 41.55
C GLN A 448 22.05 -2.10 41.20
N ARG A 449 20.86 -2.57 40.81
CA ARG A 449 19.75 -1.70 40.38
C ARG A 449 19.08 -1.03 41.59
N THR A 450 18.84 0.28 41.48
CA THR A 450 18.08 1.05 42.47
C THR A 450 16.84 1.66 41.82
N PRO A 451 15.68 1.72 42.51
CA PRO A 451 15.40 1.23 43.87
C PRO A 451 15.22 -0.31 43.96
N VAL A 452 15.36 -0.87 45.16
CA VAL A 452 15.30 -2.33 45.42
C VAL A 452 14.00 -2.97 44.95
N ALA A 453 12.86 -2.28 45.11
CA ALA A 453 11.57 -2.76 44.59
C ALA A 453 11.61 -3.03 43.09
N MET A 454 12.30 -2.16 42.35
CA MET A 454 12.43 -2.27 40.90
C MET A 454 13.44 -3.35 40.51
N ALA A 455 14.49 -3.55 41.28
CA ALA A 455 15.41 -4.69 41.13
C ALA A 455 14.66 -6.03 41.30
N MET A 456 13.87 -6.16 42.37
CA MET A 456 13.07 -7.36 42.65
C MET A 456 12.04 -7.66 41.57
N TRP A 457 11.32 -6.62 41.10
CA TRP A 457 10.38 -6.76 40.00
C TRP A 457 11.08 -7.22 38.71
N SER A 458 12.22 -6.60 38.38
CA SER A 458 12.97 -6.91 37.15
C SER A 458 13.49 -8.35 37.17
N LEU A 459 14.04 -8.77 38.31
CA LEU A 459 14.55 -10.12 38.53
C LEU A 459 13.41 -11.16 38.47
N SER A 460 12.23 -10.83 39.00
CA SER A 460 11.04 -11.69 38.91
C SER A 460 10.60 -11.89 37.46
N CYS A 461 10.44 -10.80 36.69
CA CYS A 461 10.10 -10.87 35.27
C CYS A 461 11.15 -11.64 34.46
N PHE A 462 12.42 -11.46 34.80
CA PHE A 462 13.54 -12.11 34.11
C PHE A 462 13.57 -13.63 34.35
N PHE A 463 13.37 -14.09 35.59
CA PHE A 463 13.29 -15.52 35.89
C PHE A 463 12.03 -16.17 35.32
N VAL A 464 10.90 -15.46 35.34
CA VAL A 464 9.67 -15.93 34.66
C VAL A 464 9.93 -16.12 33.17
N SER A 465 10.60 -15.16 32.53
CA SER A 465 10.97 -15.21 31.11
C SER A 465 11.92 -16.36 30.78
N ALA A 466 12.88 -16.64 31.66
CA ALA A 466 13.88 -17.69 31.49
C ALA A 466 13.39 -19.09 31.87
N SER A 467 12.17 -19.22 32.39
CA SER A 467 11.64 -20.51 32.80
C SER A 467 11.26 -21.36 31.59
N THR A 468 11.62 -22.65 31.63
CA THR A 468 11.12 -23.68 30.71
C THR A 468 9.79 -24.28 31.18
N SER A 469 9.37 -23.98 32.41
CA SER A 469 8.10 -24.47 32.95
C SER A 469 6.93 -23.66 32.40
N GLN A 470 6.00 -24.34 31.74
CA GLN A 470 4.81 -23.72 31.14
C GLN A 470 3.99 -22.92 32.16
N TRP A 471 3.84 -23.43 33.39
CA TRP A 471 3.05 -22.77 34.43
C TRP A 471 3.70 -21.49 34.95
N ILE A 472 5.03 -21.49 35.10
CA ILE A 472 5.79 -20.32 35.54
C ILE A 472 5.80 -19.29 34.41
N SER A 473 6.06 -19.72 33.18
CA SER A 473 6.04 -18.83 32.00
C SER A 473 4.67 -18.18 31.81
N ALA A 474 3.58 -18.90 32.05
CA ALA A 474 2.21 -18.39 31.97
C ALA A 474 1.85 -17.37 33.06
N MET A 475 2.71 -17.18 34.08
CA MET A 475 2.54 -16.08 35.04
C MET A 475 2.88 -14.71 34.42
N TYR A 476 3.58 -14.69 33.28
CA TYR A 476 3.77 -13.46 32.53
C TYR A 476 2.49 -13.13 31.75
N PRO A 477 1.89 -11.94 31.94
CA PRO A 477 0.60 -11.57 31.36
C PRO A 477 0.67 -11.18 29.87
#